data_AF-A0A7S3L4F8-F1
#
_entry.id   AF-A0A7S3L4F8-F1
#
_cell.length_a   1.000
_cell.length_b   1.000
_cell.length_c   1.000
_cell.angle_alpha   90.00
_cell.angle_beta   90.00
_cell.angle_gamma   90.00
#
_symmetry.space_group_name_H-M   'P 1'
#
loop_
_entity.id
_entity.type
_entity.pdbx_description
1 polymer ?
#
loop_
_entity_poly.entity_id
_entity_poly.type
_entity_poly.pdbx_seq_one_letter_code
_entity_poly.pdbx_strand_id
1 'polypeptide(L)'
;GLETMDNIKVEVALKKIRGMLDAQAIPTLEYWIEPSRNKDVRVACITHAHLLYIFKNYDYDDLDYRAISIIMSSQVFLTINHRFSTKIYDDLQDRASPTQPPPSIQLAQSEVFDVIQTHRYNVLRFIRERPKEGDMAMEAVVRIATGTGTREQADQELKERHWQSIGHKTCYGRFVPDTEDENLRDGSYRKPKPGQTYEQWMLQVTTKAVGIEVNIQLSDFTLQNHKMALLDQQVMEDRDFSETRIQALRNASDVACAEVMHTTNRYWWRLVGRRYDVL
;
A
#
# COMPACT_ATOMS: atom_id res chain seq x y z
N GLY A 1 -8.93 -11.58 -43.31
CA GLY A 1 -10.34 -11.50 -43.73
C GLY A 1 -11.26 -11.80 -42.57
N LEU A 2 -11.33 -13.07 -42.15
CA LEU A 2 -12.08 -13.51 -40.96
C LEU A 2 -11.39 -13.09 -39.65
N GLU A 3 -10.07 -13.31 -39.52
CA GLU A 3 -9.28 -12.87 -38.35
C GLU A 3 -9.40 -11.36 -38.07
N THR A 4 -9.46 -10.55 -39.13
CA THR A 4 -9.63 -9.10 -39.04
C THR A 4 -11.02 -8.68 -38.55
N MET A 5 -12.07 -9.42 -38.87
CA MET A 5 -13.42 -9.13 -38.37
C MET A 5 -13.62 -9.60 -36.93
N ASP A 6 -13.00 -10.71 -36.55
CA ASP A 6 -13.05 -11.21 -35.19
C ASP A 6 -12.26 -10.30 -34.23
N ASN A 7 -11.10 -9.77 -34.67
CA ASN A 7 -10.36 -8.77 -33.90
C ASN A 7 -11.18 -7.49 -33.66
N ILE A 8 -11.90 -6.99 -34.68
CA ILE A 8 -12.78 -5.82 -34.52
C ILE A 8 -13.88 -6.07 -33.48
N LYS A 9 -14.49 -7.27 -33.49
CA LYS A 9 -15.52 -7.62 -32.49
C LYS A 9 -14.94 -7.70 -31.08
N VAL A 10 -13.74 -8.26 -30.93
CA VAL A 10 -13.04 -8.34 -29.64
C VAL A 10 -12.71 -6.93 -29.13
N GLU A 11 -12.15 -6.05 -29.96
CA GLU A 11 -11.87 -4.66 -29.57
C GLU A 11 -13.11 -3.90 -29.12
N VAL A 12 -14.24 -4.05 -29.83
CA VAL A 12 -15.51 -3.44 -29.45
C VAL A 12 -16.01 -3.98 -28.11
N ALA A 13 -15.89 -5.29 -27.88
CA ALA A 13 -16.27 -5.91 -26.61
C ALA A 13 -15.38 -5.43 -25.45
N LEU A 14 -14.06 -5.33 -25.66
CA LEU A 14 -13.10 -4.83 -24.67
C LEU A 14 -13.41 -3.37 -24.29
N LYS A 15 -13.67 -2.50 -25.28
CA LYS A 15 -14.08 -1.11 -25.02
C LYS A 15 -15.38 -1.03 -24.21
N LYS A 16 -16.35 -1.90 -24.51
CA LYS A 16 -17.61 -1.96 -23.74
C LYS A 16 -17.37 -2.41 -22.30
N ILE A 17 -16.57 -3.46 -22.09
CA ILE A 17 -16.22 -3.95 -20.75
C ILE A 17 -15.47 -2.85 -19.97
N ARG A 18 -14.48 -2.21 -20.58
CA ARG A 18 -13.75 -1.09 -19.98
C ARG A 18 -14.68 0.04 -19.55
N GLY A 19 -15.60 0.45 -20.44
CA GLY A 19 -16.62 1.45 -20.12
C GLY A 19 -17.49 1.07 -18.92
N MET A 20 -17.87 -0.21 -18.79
CA MET A 20 -18.61 -0.70 -17.62
C MET A 20 -17.75 -0.70 -16.34
N LEU A 21 -16.49 -1.11 -16.43
CA LEU A 21 -15.57 -1.08 -15.30
C LEU A 21 -15.36 0.35 -14.80
N ASP A 22 -15.18 1.29 -15.71
CA ASP A 22 -14.95 2.70 -15.41
C ASP A 22 -16.17 3.41 -14.82
N ALA A 23 -17.35 3.20 -15.41
CA ALA A 23 -18.54 3.94 -15.05
C ALA A 23 -19.32 3.31 -13.87
N GLN A 24 -19.13 2.02 -13.61
CA GLN A 24 -19.94 1.29 -12.62
C GLN A 24 -19.08 0.57 -11.59
N ALA A 25 -18.15 -0.29 -12.03
CA ALA A 25 -17.43 -1.16 -11.10
C ALA A 25 -16.50 -0.37 -10.17
N ILE A 26 -15.63 0.49 -10.72
CA ILE A 26 -14.67 1.28 -9.93
C ILE A 26 -15.41 2.16 -8.89
N PRO A 27 -16.37 3.03 -9.26
CA PRO A 27 -17.10 3.84 -8.28
C PRO A 27 -17.79 3.01 -7.20
N THR A 28 -18.34 1.84 -7.56
CA THR A 28 -19.00 0.94 -6.60
C THR A 28 -18.00 0.36 -5.60
N LEU A 29 -16.85 -0.11 -6.07
CA LEU A 29 -15.81 -0.68 -5.21
C LEU A 29 -15.19 0.40 -4.31
N GLU A 30 -14.95 1.60 -4.84
CA GLU A 30 -14.47 2.74 -4.05
C GLU A 30 -15.46 3.13 -2.94
N TYR A 31 -16.76 3.09 -3.24
CA TYR A 31 -17.82 3.30 -2.26
C TYR A 31 -17.82 2.22 -1.16
N TRP A 32 -17.49 0.97 -1.48
CA TRP A 32 -17.42 -0.14 -0.51
C TRP A 32 -16.21 -0.10 0.41
N ILE A 33 -15.15 0.62 0.07
CA ILE A 33 -13.94 0.75 0.91
C ILE A 33 -13.91 2.05 1.73
N GLU A 34 -14.97 2.86 1.64
CA GLU A 34 -15.07 4.08 2.45
C GLU A 34 -15.01 3.73 3.95
N PRO A 35 -14.03 4.27 4.73
CA PRO A 35 -13.84 3.90 6.14
C PRO A 35 -15.06 4.15 7.03
N SER A 36 -15.91 5.10 6.67
CA SER A 36 -17.16 5.41 7.36
C SER A 36 -18.19 4.26 7.25
N ARG A 37 -18.12 3.47 6.17
CA ARG A 37 -19.08 2.41 5.81
C ARG A 37 -18.55 1.03 6.09
N ASN A 38 -17.30 0.77 5.73
CA ASN A 38 -16.71 -0.55 5.84
C ASN A 38 -15.68 -0.60 6.97
N LYS A 39 -16.04 -1.35 8.02
CA LYS A 39 -15.17 -1.60 9.17
C LYS A 39 -14.56 -3.00 9.15
N ASP A 40 -14.90 -3.83 8.16
CA ASP A 40 -14.29 -5.16 7.99
C ASP A 40 -13.08 -5.06 7.06
N VAL A 41 -11.90 -5.09 7.67
CA VAL A 41 -10.60 -5.02 6.99
C VAL A 41 -10.46 -6.13 5.95
N ARG A 42 -11.04 -7.32 6.16
CA ARG A 42 -10.95 -8.42 5.19
C ARG A 42 -11.71 -8.08 3.91
N VAL A 43 -12.91 -7.52 4.05
CA VAL A 43 -13.70 -7.04 2.90
C VAL A 43 -12.98 -5.90 2.19
N ALA A 44 -12.34 -5.00 2.93
CA ALA A 44 -11.52 -3.94 2.36
C ALA A 44 -10.32 -4.51 1.58
N CYS A 45 -9.61 -5.51 2.11
CA CYS A 45 -8.51 -6.19 1.42
C CYS A 45 -8.98 -6.86 0.12
N ILE A 46 -10.11 -7.59 0.14
CA ILE A 46 -10.70 -8.18 -1.07
C ILE A 46 -10.95 -7.08 -2.10
N THR A 47 -11.59 -5.98 -1.68
CA THR A 47 -11.97 -4.89 -2.59
C THR A 47 -10.74 -4.18 -3.17
N HIS A 48 -9.71 -3.90 -2.37
CA HIS A 48 -8.45 -3.31 -2.84
C HIS A 48 -7.69 -4.23 -3.81
N ALA A 49 -7.70 -5.55 -3.59
CA ALA A 49 -7.11 -6.50 -4.52
C ALA A 49 -7.82 -6.49 -5.89
N HIS A 50 -9.15 -6.40 -5.90
CA HIS A 50 -9.92 -6.30 -7.14
C HIS A 50 -9.76 -4.95 -7.82
N LEU A 51 -9.69 -3.85 -7.06
CA LEU A 51 -9.37 -2.53 -7.58
C LEU A 51 -8.02 -2.52 -8.30
N LEU A 52 -6.99 -3.15 -7.75
CA LEU A 52 -5.70 -3.33 -8.46
C LEU A 52 -5.88 -4.13 -9.74
N TYR A 53 -6.55 -5.28 -9.66
CA TYR A 53 -6.68 -6.22 -10.77
C TYR A 53 -7.39 -5.62 -11.99
N ILE A 54 -8.32 -4.67 -11.78
CA ILE A 54 -9.00 -3.93 -12.86
C ILE A 54 -8.01 -3.18 -13.78
N PHE A 55 -6.82 -2.84 -13.28
CA PHE A 55 -5.77 -2.14 -14.03
C PHE A 55 -4.69 -3.08 -14.57
N LYS A 56 -4.85 -4.41 -14.49
CA LYS A 56 -3.82 -5.38 -14.94
C LYS A 56 -3.32 -5.11 -16.36
N ASN A 57 -4.23 -4.78 -17.28
CA ASN A 57 -3.92 -4.60 -18.69
C ASN A 57 -3.79 -3.11 -19.10
N TYR A 58 -3.51 -2.20 -18.17
CA TYR A 58 -3.25 -0.80 -18.50
C TYR A 58 -1.83 -0.63 -19.02
N ASP A 59 -1.69 0.13 -20.10
CA ASP A 59 -0.40 0.65 -20.52
C ASP A 59 -0.16 2.05 -19.94
N TYR A 60 1.05 2.60 -20.12
CA TYR A 60 1.39 3.93 -19.60
C TYR A 60 0.44 5.02 -20.08
N ASP A 61 -0.02 4.93 -21.34
CA ASP A 61 -0.89 5.93 -21.95
C ASP A 61 -2.32 5.88 -21.41
N ASP A 62 -2.73 4.75 -20.81
CA ASP A 62 -4.02 4.60 -20.15
C ASP A 62 -4.02 5.12 -18.70
N LEU A 63 -2.84 5.38 -18.13
CA LEU A 63 -2.73 5.84 -16.74
C LEU A 63 -3.18 7.29 -16.61
N ASP A 64 -4.19 7.48 -15.77
CA ASP A 64 -4.65 8.76 -15.27
C ASP A 64 -4.46 8.85 -13.75
N TYR A 65 -4.75 10.02 -13.17
CA TYR A 65 -4.73 10.22 -11.73
C TYR A 65 -5.53 9.14 -10.96
N ARG A 66 -6.70 8.73 -11.47
CA ARG A 66 -7.55 7.75 -10.81
C ARG A 66 -6.88 6.37 -10.76
N ALA A 67 -6.33 5.90 -11.88
CA ALA A 67 -5.60 4.64 -11.94
C ALA A 67 -4.39 4.67 -11.00
N ILE A 68 -3.58 5.73 -11.05
CA ILE A 68 -2.38 5.87 -10.22
C ILE A 68 -2.72 5.91 -8.73
N SER A 69 -3.69 6.73 -8.33
CA SER A 69 -4.11 6.83 -6.94
C SER A 69 -4.73 5.54 -6.41
N ILE A 70 -5.48 4.78 -7.22
CA ILE A 70 -5.99 3.46 -6.84
C ILE A 70 -4.85 2.44 -6.72
N ILE A 71 -3.95 2.38 -7.70
CA ILE A 71 -2.82 1.43 -7.71
C ILE A 71 -1.92 1.66 -6.49
N MET A 72 -1.57 2.92 -6.21
CA MET A 72 -0.70 3.26 -5.08
C MET A 72 -1.38 3.02 -3.73
N SER A 73 -2.63 3.45 -3.55
CA SER A 73 -3.31 3.29 -2.27
C SER A 73 -3.64 1.82 -1.98
N SER A 74 -4.06 1.05 -2.99
CA SER A 74 -4.44 -0.35 -2.81
C SER A 74 -3.25 -1.24 -2.52
N GLN A 75 -2.10 -1.04 -3.19
CA GLN A 75 -0.90 -1.85 -2.92
C GLN A 75 -0.37 -1.61 -1.50
N VAL A 76 -0.38 -0.35 -1.05
CA VAL A 76 0.05 0.02 0.31
C VAL A 76 -0.94 -0.53 1.34
N PHE A 77 -2.25 -0.37 1.10
CA PHE A 77 -3.28 -0.87 2.01
C PHE A 77 -3.17 -2.39 2.20
N LEU A 78 -3.01 -3.14 1.11
CA LEU A 78 -2.82 -4.59 1.18
C LEU A 78 -1.55 -4.97 1.93
N THR A 79 -0.45 -4.25 1.72
CA THR A 79 0.81 -4.52 2.43
C THR A 79 0.68 -4.32 3.95
N ILE A 80 -0.13 -3.34 4.38
CA ILE A 80 -0.38 -3.08 5.80
C ILE A 80 -1.36 -4.09 6.40
N ASN A 81 -2.38 -4.51 5.65
CA ASN A 81 -3.57 -5.16 6.21
C ASN A 81 -3.79 -6.60 5.74
N HIS A 82 -3.01 -7.10 4.78
CA HIS A 82 -3.17 -8.44 4.23
C HIS A 82 -1.90 -9.28 4.42
N ARG A 83 -2.08 -10.47 5.02
CA ARG A 83 -1.01 -11.46 5.15
C ARG A 83 -0.92 -12.27 3.87
N PHE A 84 0.05 -11.92 3.02
CA PHE A 84 0.41 -12.73 1.88
C PHE A 84 1.04 -14.05 2.34
N SER A 85 0.73 -15.14 1.65
CA SER A 85 1.34 -16.44 1.91
C SER A 85 2.78 -16.47 1.42
N THR A 86 3.66 -16.99 2.25
CA THR A 86 5.06 -17.26 1.90
C THR A 86 5.20 -18.57 1.12
N LYS A 87 4.15 -19.38 1.05
CA LYS A 87 4.15 -20.64 0.29
C LYS A 87 3.81 -20.32 -1.17
N ILE A 88 4.80 -20.48 -2.04
CA ILE A 88 4.65 -20.40 -3.51
C ILE A 88 3.49 -21.29 -4.01
N TYR A 89 3.19 -22.36 -3.27
CA TYR A 89 2.13 -23.32 -3.59
C TYR A 89 0.75 -22.99 -3.01
N ASP A 90 0.56 -21.98 -2.16
CA ASP A 90 -0.81 -21.61 -1.71
C ASP A 90 -1.65 -21.02 -2.86
N ASP A 91 -0.99 -20.55 -3.94
CA ASP A 91 -1.63 -20.17 -5.20
C ASP A 91 -1.93 -21.38 -6.11
N LEU A 92 -1.30 -22.55 -5.89
CA LEU A 92 -1.28 -23.68 -6.84
C LEU A 92 -1.75 -25.03 -6.26
N GLN A 93 -1.94 -25.18 -4.95
CA GLN A 93 -2.40 -26.39 -4.24
C GLN A 93 -3.22 -25.92 -3.01
N ASP A 94 -4.40 -26.39 -2.63
CA ASP A 94 -4.95 -27.75 -2.71
C ASP A 94 -6.48 -27.69 -2.42
N ARG A 95 -7.27 -27.10 -3.33
CA ARG A 95 -8.72 -27.32 -3.34
C ARG A 95 -9.03 -28.16 -4.56
N ALA A 96 -9.71 -29.29 -4.36
CA ALA A 96 -10.19 -30.19 -5.41
C ALA A 96 -11.13 -29.54 -6.46
N SER A 97 -11.32 -28.22 -6.40
CA SER A 97 -12.20 -27.44 -7.26
C SER A 97 -11.44 -26.22 -7.79
N PRO A 98 -10.93 -26.25 -9.05
CA PRO A 98 -10.24 -25.12 -9.69
C PRO A 98 -11.13 -23.87 -9.91
N THR A 99 -12.42 -23.96 -9.54
CA THR A 99 -13.40 -22.87 -9.60
C THR A 99 -13.54 -22.07 -8.31
N GLN A 100 -12.85 -22.47 -7.22
CA GLN A 100 -12.92 -21.73 -5.96
C GLN A 100 -11.69 -20.83 -5.82
N PRO A 101 -11.88 -19.51 -5.74
CA PRO A 101 -10.76 -18.60 -5.59
C PRO A 101 -10.08 -18.77 -4.22
N PRO A 102 -8.80 -18.37 -4.06
CA PRO A 102 -8.08 -18.49 -2.80
C PRO A 102 -8.86 -17.83 -1.65
N PRO A 103 -8.92 -18.46 -0.46
CA PRO A 103 -9.85 -18.06 0.60
C PRO A 103 -9.66 -16.65 1.17
N SER A 104 -8.54 -15.97 0.91
CA SER A 104 -8.23 -14.69 1.55
C SER A 104 -8.73 -13.47 0.78
N ILE A 105 -8.25 -13.24 -0.45
CA ILE A 105 -8.57 -12.07 -1.28
C ILE A 105 -9.33 -12.40 -2.56
N GLN A 106 -9.68 -13.68 -2.74
CA GLN A 106 -10.41 -14.22 -3.90
C GLN A 106 -9.72 -14.00 -5.27
N LEU A 107 -8.43 -13.68 -5.26
CA LEU A 107 -7.54 -13.61 -6.42
C LEU A 107 -6.26 -14.38 -6.07
N ALA A 108 -5.59 -14.92 -7.09
CA ALA A 108 -4.25 -15.47 -6.91
C ALA A 108 -3.30 -14.36 -6.43
N GLN A 109 -2.43 -14.64 -5.46
CA GLN A 109 -1.54 -13.62 -4.92
C GLN A 109 -0.50 -13.19 -5.95
N SER A 110 -0.03 -14.13 -6.77
CA SER A 110 0.79 -13.92 -7.96
C SER A 110 0.20 -12.89 -8.91
N GLU A 111 -1.12 -12.86 -9.11
CA GLU A 111 -1.79 -11.87 -9.95
C GLU A 111 -1.71 -10.46 -9.36
N VAL A 112 -1.87 -10.32 -8.04
CA VAL A 112 -1.69 -9.04 -7.35
C VAL A 112 -0.25 -8.55 -7.49
N PHE A 113 0.73 -9.44 -7.30
CA PHE A 113 2.13 -9.10 -7.46
C PHE A 113 2.48 -8.76 -8.92
N ASP A 114 1.94 -9.48 -9.89
CA ASP A 114 2.16 -9.21 -11.32
C ASP A 114 1.68 -7.80 -11.71
N VAL A 115 0.50 -7.40 -11.24
CA VAL A 115 -0.02 -6.03 -11.43
C VAL A 115 0.92 -4.99 -10.82
N ILE A 116 1.34 -5.18 -9.56
CA ILE A 116 2.23 -4.23 -8.86
C ILE A 116 3.58 -4.12 -9.59
N GLN A 117 4.15 -5.25 -10.00
CA GLN A 117 5.46 -5.31 -10.67
C GLN A 117 5.40 -4.66 -12.05
N THR A 118 4.37 -4.99 -12.84
CA THR A 118 4.15 -4.43 -14.19
C THR A 118 3.99 -2.92 -14.15
N HIS A 119 3.25 -2.40 -13.17
CA HIS A 119 3.00 -0.96 -13.06
C HIS A 119 4.09 -0.16 -12.36
N ARG A 120 5.04 -0.78 -11.65
CA ARG A 120 6.01 -0.06 -10.79
C ARG A 120 6.75 1.04 -11.55
N TYR A 121 7.31 0.72 -12.72
CA TYR A 121 8.06 1.70 -13.51
C TYR A 121 7.14 2.82 -14.01
N ASN A 122 5.95 2.45 -14.49
CA ASN A 122 4.98 3.38 -15.05
C ASN A 122 4.44 4.35 -13.99
N VAL A 123 4.19 3.89 -12.77
CA VAL A 123 3.80 4.74 -11.63
C VAL A 123 4.90 5.74 -11.30
N LEU A 124 6.15 5.30 -11.17
CA LEU A 124 7.28 6.19 -10.86
C LEU A 124 7.54 7.20 -11.99
N ARG A 125 7.38 6.79 -13.24
CA ARG A 125 7.45 7.66 -14.41
C ARG A 125 6.32 8.70 -14.38
N PHE A 126 5.09 8.28 -14.09
CA PHE A 126 3.92 9.15 -14.04
C PHE A 126 4.08 10.25 -12.99
N ILE A 127 4.45 9.89 -11.76
CA ILE A 127 4.65 10.85 -10.67
C ILE A 127 5.71 11.90 -11.04
N ARG A 128 6.78 11.49 -11.73
CA ARG A 128 7.84 12.40 -12.18
C ARG A 128 7.36 13.34 -13.30
N GLU A 129 6.57 12.84 -14.25
CA GLU A 129 6.08 13.61 -15.40
C GLU A 129 4.87 14.49 -15.03
N ARG A 130 4.09 14.11 -14.01
CA ARG A 130 2.89 14.79 -13.53
C ARG A 130 2.92 15.01 -12.01
N PRO A 131 3.79 15.90 -11.50
CA PRO A 131 4.04 16.05 -10.07
C PRO A 131 2.79 16.39 -9.26
N LYS A 132 1.89 17.25 -9.78
CA LYS A 132 0.65 17.61 -9.07
C LYS A 132 -0.28 16.41 -8.85
N GLU A 133 -0.49 15.60 -9.88
CA GLU A 133 -1.29 14.38 -9.76
C GLU A 133 -0.59 13.33 -8.88
N GLY A 134 0.75 13.30 -8.90
CA GLY A 134 1.56 12.50 -7.98
C GLY A 134 1.37 12.89 -6.52
N ASP A 135 1.38 14.20 -6.21
CA ASP A 135 1.14 14.73 -4.88
C ASP A 135 -0.26 14.33 -4.37
N MET A 136 -1.28 14.51 -5.21
CA MET A 136 -2.65 14.11 -4.90
C MET A 136 -2.76 12.60 -4.63
N ALA A 137 -2.06 11.77 -5.42
CA ALA A 137 -2.05 10.32 -5.24
C ALA A 137 -1.34 9.90 -3.95
N MET A 138 -0.25 10.56 -3.56
CA MET A 138 0.43 10.32 -2.28
C MET A 138 -0.45 10.70 -1.09
N GLU A 139 -1.15 11.82 -1.16
CA GLU A 139 -2.11 12.20 -0.11
C GLU A 139 -3.26 11.17 -0.01
N ALA A 140 -3.71 10.62 -1.14
CA ALA A 140 -4.69 9.53 -1.13
C ALA A 140 -4.15 8.26 -0.46
N VAL A 141 -2.88 7.90 -0.67
CA VAL A 141 -2.20 6.80 0.05
C VAL A 141 -2.24 7.06 1.56
N VAL A 142 -1.85 8.26 2.01
CA VAL A 142 -1.86 8.61 3.44
C VAL A 142 -3.27 8.46 4.02
N ARG A 143 -4.29 9.00 3.36
CA ARG A 143 -5.69 8.93 3.84
C ARG A 143 -6.19 7.49 3.98
N ILE A 144 -5.93 6.67 2.96
CA ILE A 144 -6.38 5.28 2.92
C ILE A 144 -5.60 4.43 3.94
N ALA A 145 -4.27 4.57 4.00
CA ALA A 145 -3.43 3.83 4.93
C ALA A 145 -3.75 4.16 6.40
N THR A 146 -4.11 5.41 6.69
CA THR A 146 -4.45 5.86 8.06
C THR A 146 -5.94 5.77 8.39
N GLY A 147 -6.79 5.46 7.41
CA GLY A 147 -8.25 5.44 7.57
C GLY A 147 -8.87 6.81 7.87
N THR A 148 -8.17 7.90 7.53
CA THR A 148 -8.61 9.28 7.82
C THR A 148 -9.51 9.88 6.75
N GLY A 149 -9.64 9.24 5.59
CA GLY A 149 -10.52 9.71 4.52
C GLY A 149 -10.56 8.78 3.31
N THR A 150 -11.28 9.24 2.28
CA THR A 150 -11.43 8.58 0.97
C THR A 150 -10.30 8.95 0.01
N ARG A 151 -10.23 8.24 -1.13
CA ARG A 151 -9.28 8.57 -2.21
C ARG A 151 -9.51 9.98 -2.74
N GLU A 152 -10.76 10.29 -3.10
CA GLU A 152 -11.19 11.64 -3.47
C GLU A 152 -11.56 12.43 -2.22
N GLN A 153 -11.13 13.68 -2.11
CA GLN A 153 -11.57 14.58 -1.06
C GLN A 153 -11.93 15.92 -1.71
N ALA A 154 -12.98 16.58 -1.22
CA ALA A 154 -13.35 17.90 -1.71
C ALA A 154 -12.22 18.91 -1.40
N ASP A 155 -11.82 19.70 -2.42
CA ASP A 155 -10.62 20.55 -2.49
C ASP A 155 -10.38 21.54 -1.31
N GLN A 156 -11.29 21.66 -0.35
CA GLN A 156 -11.29 22.75 0.63
C GLN A 156 -10.43 22.52 1.88
N GLU A 157 -9.93 21.31 2.13
CA GLU A 157 -9.30 20.97 3.44
C GLU A 157 -7.85 20.46 3.37
N LEU A 158 -7.28 20.22 2.19
CA LEU A 158 -5.91 19.70 2.11
C LEU A 158 -4.88 20.83 2.10
N LYS A 159 -3.90 20.73 3.00
CA LYS A 159 -2.61 21.39 2.77
C LYS A 159 -2.01 20.75 1.53
N GLU A 160 -1.91 21.49 0.43
CA GLU A 160 -1.17 21.09 -0.76
C GLU A 160 0.31 20.92 -0.38
N ARG A 161 0.68 19.70 0.04
CA ARG A 161 2.07 19.33 0.28
C ARG A 161 2.66 18.81 -1.01
N HIS A 162 3.87 19.23 -1.32
CA HIS A 162 4.61 18.66 -2.42
C HIS A 162 5.34 17.39 -1.97
N TRP A 163 5.26 16.32 -2.74
CA TRP A 163 5.94 15.06 -2.49
C TRP A 163 7.15 14.91 -3.39
N GLN A 164 8.28 14.55 -2.79
CA GLN A 164 9.51 14.38 -3.51
C GLN A 164 10.22 13.10 -3.11
N SER A 165 10.97 12.53 -4.05
CA SER A 165 11.81 11.38 -3.74
C SER A 165 12.98 11.81 -2.85
N ILE A 166 13.34 10.97 -1.89
CA ILE A 166 14.52 11.16 -1.03
C ILE A 166 15.77 11.23 -1.93
N GLY A 167 16.56 12.30 -1.80
CA GLY A 167 17.71 12.66 -2.64
C GLY A 167 18.92 11.73 -2.53
N HIS A 168 18.76 10.45 -2.86
CA HIS A 168 19.87 9.50 -2.92
C HIS A 168 19.59 8.41 -3.96
N LYS A 169 20.65 7.94 -4.65
CA LYS A 169 20.52 6.93 -5.72
C LYS A 169 19.83 5.64 -5.27
N THR A 170 20.00 5.24 -4.01
CA THR A 170 19.39 4.04 -3.43
C THR A 170 18.00 4.26 -2.84
N CYS A 171 17.46 5.48 -2.91
CA CYS A 171 16.16 5.83 -2.35
C CYS A 171 15.12 6.13 -3.44
N TYR A 172 15.42 5.76 -4.69
CA TYR A 172 14.48 5.92 -5.80
C TYR A 172 13.15 5.23 -5.48
N GLY A 173 12.04 5.97 -5.60
CA GLY A 173 10.70 5.47 -5.28
C GLY A 173 10.31 5.53 -3.80
N ARG A 174 11.19 6.06 -2.93
CA ARG A 174 10.85 6.48 -1.57
C ARG A 174 10.52 7.97 -1.58
N PHE A 175 9.31 8.31 -1.17
CA PHE A 175 8.79 9.67 -1.21
C PHE A 175 8.46 10.18 0.19
N VAL A 176 8.73 11.46 0.40
CA VAL A 176 8.43 12.20 1.62
C VAL A 176 7.80 13.54 1.27
N PRO A 177 6.91 14.08 2.10
CA PRO A 177 6.36 15.42 1.86
C PRO A 177 7.42 16.48 2.14
N ASP A 178 7.26 17.65 1.52
CA ASP A 178 8.08 18.85 1.70
C ASP A 178 8.11 19.39 3.14
N THR A 179 7.17 18.97 3.99
CA THR A 179 7.16 19.24 5.43
C THR A 179 8.22 18.47 6.21
N GLU A 180 8.86 17.46 5.61
CA GLU A 180 9.96 16.70 6.23
C GLU A 180 11.31 17.44 6.15
N ASP A 181 12.27 16.99 6.96
CA ASP A 181 13.62 17.55 7.07
C ASP A 181 14.31 17.71 5.70
N GLU A 182 14.80 18.91 5.41
CA GLU A 182 15.53 19.25 4.18
C GLU A 182 16.72 18.32 3.93
N ASN A 183 17.46 17.95 4.98
CA ASN A 183 18.63 17.08 4.88
C ASN A 183 18.24 15.63 4.53
N LEU A 184 17.04 15.20 4.92
CA LEU A 184 16.47 13.92 4.50
C LEU A 184 16.11 14.00 3.02
N ARG A 185 15.41 15.07 2.65
CA ARG A 185 14.91 15.34 1.30
C ARG A 185 16.00 15.43 0.24
N ASP A 186 17.12 16.10 0.53
CA ASP A 186 18.25 16.22 -0.39
C ASP A 186 19.30 15.08 -0.27
N GLY A 187 19.10 14.18 0.71
CA GLY A 187 19.99 13.06 1.01
C GLY A 187 21.33 13.43 1.66
N SER A 188 21.54 14.71 2.00
CA SER A 188 22.74 15.18 2.68
C SER A 188 22.91 14.57 4.07
N TYR A 189 21.83 14.09 4.70
CA TYR A 189 21.88 13.36 5.97
C TYR A 189 22.79 12.12 5.93
N ARG A 190 23.08 11.58 4.74
CA ARG A 190 24.00 10.45 4.54
C ARG A 190 25.47 10.85 4.44
N LYS A 191 25.79 12.14 4.33
CA LYS A 191 27.17 12.61 4.27
C LYS A 191 27.81 12.45 5.66
N PRO A 192 28.94 11.72 5.77
CA PRO A 192 29.67 11.61 7.04
C PRO A 192 30.11 12.99 7.53
N LYS A 193 29.97 13.24 8.82
CA LYS A 193 30.49 14.45 9.46
C LYS A 193 32.01 14.33 9.67
N PRO A 194 32.78 15.43 9.62
CA PRO A 194 34.21 15.38 9.92
C PRO A 194 34.48 14.78 11.31
N GLY A 195 35.37 13.79 11.39
CA GLY A 195 35.72 13.11 12.64
C GLY A 195 34.71 12.09 13.17
N GLN A 196 33.62 11.82 12.43
CA GLN A 196 32.62 10.82 12.81
C GLN A 196 33.14 9.40 12.59
N THR A 197 32.93 8.50 13.55
CA THR A 197 33.25 7.08 13.37
C THR A 197 32.25 6.40 12.44
N TYR A 198 32.63 5.25 11.86
CA TYR A 198 31.72 4.45 11.03
C TYR A 198 30.42 4.08 11.78
N GLU A 199 30.53 3.67 13.04
CA GLU A 199 29.38 3.32 13.88
C GLU A 199 28.44 4.52 14.10
N GLN A 200 29.00 5.69 14.41
CA GLN A 200 28.21 6.91 14.58
C GLN A 200 27.52 7.35 13.28
N TRP A 201 28.21 7.19 12.14
CA TRP A 201 27.63 7.46 10.84
C TRP A 201 26.51 6.47 10.51
N MET A 202 26.73 5.18 10.77
CA MET A 202 25.76 4.13 10.52
C MET A 202 24.50 4.36 11.35
N LEU A 203 24.65 4.66 12.65
CA LEU A 203 23.54 5.03 13.52
C LEU A 203 22.79 6.25 12.98
N GLN A 204 23.49 7.33 12.62
CA GLN A 204 22.86 8.54 12.06
C GLN A 204 21.98 8.24 10.83
N VAL A 205 22.44 7.39 9.91
CA VAL A 205 21.72 7.13 8.66
C VAL A 205 20.60 6.09 8.80
N THR A 206 20.63 5.23 9.84
CA THR A 206 19.58 4.24 10.11
C THR A 206 18.54 4.72 11.10
N THR A 207 18.88 5.61 12.03
CA THR A 207 17.95 6.13 13.03
C THR A 207 17.33 7.46 12.64
N LYS A 208 17.50 7.89 11.38
CA LYS A 208 16.93 9.16 10.92
C LYS A 208 15.41 9.08 10.98
N ALA A 209 14.83 9.97 11.78
CA ALA A 209 13.40 10.10 11.90
C ALA A 209 12.80 10.61 10.57
N VAL A 210 11.79 9.91 10.09
CA VAL A 210 10.91 10.31 8.97
C VAL A 210 9.48 10.35 9.51
N GLY A 211 8.85 11.52 9.47
CA GLY A 211 7.49 11.71 9.93
C GLY A 211 6.49 10.95 9.06
N ILE A 212 6.55 11.10 7.74
CA ILE A 212 5.76 10.32 6.78
C ILE A 212 6.62 9.89 5.60
N GLU A 213 6.59 8.60 5.28
CA GLU A 213 7.23 8.04 4.09
C GLU A 213 6.28 7.11 3.34
N VAL A 214 6.27 7.23 2.02
CA VAL A 214 5.64 6.25 1.12
C VAL A 214 6.73 5.66 0.23
N ASN A 215 6.96 4.36 0.33
CA ASN A 215 7.87 3.63 -0.54
C ASN A 215 7.08 2.82 -1.56
N ILE A 216 6.95 3.36 -2.76
CA ILE A 216 6.17 2.76 -3.86
C ILE A 216 6.85 1.51 -4.43
N GLN A 217 8.16 1.34 -4.23
CA GLN A 217 8.83 0.13 -4.72
C GLN A 217 8.48 -1.10 -3.88
N LEU A 218 8.40 -0.91 -2.56
CA LEU A 218 8.12 -1.97 -1.58
C LEU A 218 6.67 -1.98 -1.09
N SER A 219 5.85 -1.00 -1.52
CA SER A 219 4.50 -0.76 -1.01
C SER A 219 4.46 -0.46 0.50
N ASP A 220 5.57 0.03 1.06
CA ASP A 220 5.68 0.31 2.49
C ASP A 220 5.16 1.71 2.82
N PHE A 221 4.56 1.82 4.00
CA PHE A 221 4.15 3.09 4.59
C PHE A 221 4.75 3.25 5.98
N THR A 222 5.37 4.41 6.22
CA THR A 222 5.94 4.79 7.51
C THR A 222 5.24 6.02 8.04
N LEU A 223 4.83 5.97 9.30
CA LEU A 223 4.22 7.09 10.01
C LEU A 223 4.90 7.26 11.37
N GLN A 224 5.35 8.47 11.67
CA GLN A 224 6.07 8.83 12.89
C GLN A 224 7.26 7.91 13.19
N ASN A 225 8.09 7.61 12.18
CA ASN A 225 9.23 6.66 12.24
C ASN A 225 8.85 5.18 12.35
N HIS A 226 7.56 4.86 12.37
CA HIS A 226 7.10 3.50 12.56
C HIS A 226 6.52 2.95 11.26
N LYS A 227 7.16 1.91 10.74
CA LYS A 227 6.65 1.18 9.58
C LYS A 227 5.35 0.47 9.99
N MET A 228 4.30 0.67 9.21
CA MET A 228 3.04 -0.05 9.39
C MET A 228 3.15 -1.45 8.79
N ALA A 229 2.75 -2.45 9.54
CA ALA A 229 2.76 -3.86 9.15
C ALA A 229 1.71 -4.64 9.95
N LEU A 230 1.50 -5.91 9.62
CA LEU A 230 0.70 -6.80 10.47
C LEU A 230 1.49 -7.26 11.69
N LEU A 231 0.79 -7.43 12.81
CA LEU A 231 1.34 -8.06 14.00
C LEU A 231 1.78 -9.50 13.68
N ASP A 232 2.89 -9.92 14.29
CA ASP A 232 3.43 -11.25 14.07
C ASP A 232 2.43 -12.34 14.46
N GLN A 233 2.39 -13.43 13.69
CA GLN A 233 1.45 -14.52 13.90
C GLN A 233 1.66 -15.21 15.26
N GLN A 234 2.91 -15.35 15.70
CA GLN A 234 3.23 -15.95 16.99
C GLN A 234 2.62 -15.15 18.14
N VAL A 235 2.58 -13.83 18.01
CA VAL A 235 1.99 -12.92 18.99
C VAL A 235 0.46 -12.97 18.91
N MET A 236 -0.10 -13.06 17.70
CA MET A 236 -1.54 -13.24 17.50
C MET A 236 -2.08 -14.55 18.10
N GLU A 237 -1.25 -15.59 18.11
CA GLU A 237 -1.54 -16.92 18.65
C GLU A 237 -1.16 -17.08 20.13
N ASP A 238 -0.45 -16.10 20.69
CA ASP A 238 -0.02 -16.12 22.09
C ASP A 238 -1.23 -16.16 23.04
N ARG A 239 -1.12 -17.00 24.07
CA ARG A 239 -2.19 -17.21 25.04
C ARG A 239 -2.54 -15.93 25.78
N ASP A 240 -1.56 -15.11 26.12
CA ASP A 240 -1.77 -13.87 26.88
C ASP A 240 -2.40 -12.79 25.99
N PHE A 241 -2.16 -12.84 24.68
CA PHE A 241 -2.80 -11.95 23.72
C PHE A 241 -4.22 -12.41 23.33
N SER A 242 -4.53 -13.70 23.46
CA SER A 242 -5.80 -14.29 23.01
C SER A 242 -7.04 -13.60 23.62
N GLU A 243 -7.00 -13.26 24.91
CA GLU A 243 -8.11 -12.59 25.59
C GLU A 243 -8.31 -11.17 25.04
N THR A 244 -7.22 -10.43 24.87
CA THR A 244 -7.23 -9.07 24.28
C THR A 244 -7.76 -9.13 22.84
N ARG A 245 -7.34 -10.14 22.06
CA ARG A 245 -7.80 -10.34 20.69
C ARG A 245 -9.31 -10.59 20.63
N ILE A 246 -9.85 -11.43 21.51
CA ILE A 246 -11.29 -11.74 21.54
C ILE A 246 -12.09 -10.52 22.02
N GLN A 247 -11.73 -9.94 23.17
CA GLN A 247 -12.51 -8.88 23.81
C GLN A 247 -12.35 -7.51 23.13
N ALA A 248 -11.12 -7.07 22.91
CA ALA A 248 -10.83 -5.72 22.44
C ALA A 248 -10.78 -5.62 20.91
N LEU A 249 -10.39 -6.70 20.23
CA LEU A 249 -10.21 -6.74 18.77
C LEU A 249 -11.29 -7.54 18.05
N ARG A 250 -12.37 -7.93 18.74
CA ARG A 250 -13.51 -8.68 18.18
C ARG A 250 -13.08 -9.96 17.47
N ASN A 251 -12.10 -10.64 18.04
CA ASN A 251 -11.48 -11.84 17.49
C ASN A 251 -10.93 -11.65 16.06
N ALA A 252 -10.31 -10.49 15.80
CA ALA A 252 -9.66 -10.21 14.52
C ALA A 252 -8.65 -11.31 14.15
N SER A 253 -8.60 -11.67 12.86
CA SER A 253 -7.64 -12.65 12.32
C SER A 253 -6.25 -12.05 12.18
N ASP A 254 -6.19 -10.77 11.82
CA ASP A 254 -4.98 -9.99 11.63
C ASP A 254 -5.18 -8.59 12.20
N VAL A 255 -4.09 -7.98 12.66
CA VAL A 255 -4.12 -6.65 13.30
C VAL A 255 -2.95 -5.85 12.78
N ALA A 256 -3.22 -4.70 12.17
CA ALA A 256 -2.17 -3.76 11.80
C ALA A 256 -1.52 -3.16 13.05
N CYS A 257 -0.21 -3.06 13.05
CA CYS A 257 0.61 -2.48 14.09
C CYS A 257 1.73 -1.60 13.51
N ALA A 258 2.33 -0.80 14.37
CA ALA A 258 3.52 -0.02 14.08
C ALA A 258 4.57 -0.31 15.17
N GLU A 259 5.80 -0.63 14.76
CA GLU A 259 6.90 -0.92 15.69
C GLU A 259 7.38 0.35 16.37
N VAL A 260 7.15 0.49 17.68
CA VAL A 260 7.52 1.65 18.49
C VAL A 260 8.99 1.61 18.88
N MET A 261 9.46 0.44 19.32
CA MET A 261 10.82 0.24 19.80
C MET A 261 11.18 -1.24 19.74
N HIS A 262 12.42 -1.56 19.38
CA HIS A 262 13.00 -2.88 19.64
C HIS A 262 14.27 -2.74 20.48
N THR A 263 14.49 -3.73 21.33
CA THR A 263 15.74 -3.95 22.05
C THR A 263 16.16 -5.40 21.84
N THR A 264 17.33 -5.80 22.33
CA THR A 264 17.82 -7.18 22.21
C THR A 264 16.82 -8.24 22.68
N ASN A 265 15.98 -7.92 23.69
CA ASN A 265 15.11 -8.89 24.34
C ASN A 265 13.62 -8.52 24.30
N ARG A 266 13.24 -7.40 23.67
CA ARG A 266 11.87 -6.89 23.75
C ARG A 266 11.50 -6.14 22.48
N TYR A 267 10.31 -6.44 21.97
CA TYR A 267 9.67 -5.70 20.91
C TYR A 267 8.48 -4.94 21.49
N TRP A 268 8.29 -3.71 21.05
CA TRP A 268 7.15 -2.89 21.41
C TRP A 268 6.41 -2.51 20.12
N TRP A 269 5.19 -3.02 19.99
CA TRP A 269 4.28 -2.69 18.91
C TRP A 269 3.09 -1.90 19.41
N ARG A 270 2.65 -0.91 18.64
CA ARG A 270 1.38 -0.20 18.85
C ARG A 270 0.35 -0.68 17.84
N LEU A 271 -0.83 -1.08 18.31
CA LEU A 271 -1.91 -1.52 17.44
C LEU A 271 -2.58 -0.32 16.75
N VAL A 272 -2.66 -0.32 15.42
CA VAL A 272 -3.16 0.80 14.62
C VAL A 272 -4.67 0.99 14.86
N GLY A 273 -5.09 2.24 15.08
CA GLY A 273 -6.48 2.58 15.38
C GLY A 273 -6.96 2.11 16.76
N ARG A 274 -6.04 1.63 17.61
CA ARG A 274 -6.32 1.13 18.95
C ARG A 274 -5.42 1.80 19.99
N ARG A 275 -5.84 1.77 21.26
CA ARG A 275 -5.05 2.30 22.40
C ARG A 275 -4.33 1.18 23.15
N TYR A 276 -3.87 0.16 22.41
CA TYR A 276 -3.19 -1.00 22.97
C TYR A 276 -1.78 -1.08 22.39
N ASP A 277 -0.85 -1.38 23.29
CA ASP A 277 0.53 -1.68 22.97
C ASP A 277 0.80 -3.14 23.35
N VAL A 278 1.58 -3.84 22.53
CA VAL A 278 2.02 -5.22 22.72
C VAL A 278 3.54 -5.21 22.95
N LEU A 279 4.00 -5.94 23.95
CA LEU A 279 5.31 -5.78 24.60
C LEU A 279 6.02 -7.11 24.84
#